data_AF-A0A3M1EYC9-F1
#
_entry.id   AF-A0A3M1EYC9-F1
#
_cell.length_a   1.000
_cell.length_b   1.000
_cell.length_c   1.000
_cell.angle_alpha   90.00
_cell.angle_beta   90.00
_cell.angle_gamma   90.00
#
_symmetry.space_group_name_H-M   'P 1'
#
loop_
_entity.id
_entity.type
_entity.pdbx_description
1 polymer ?
#
loop_
_entity_poly.entity_id
_entity_poly.type
_entity_poly.pdbx_seq_one_letter_code
_entity_poly.pdbx_strand_id
1 'polypeptide(L)'
;MPALHIRILGDFHIAHDDAPVTGVNTPRLQSLLAYLLLHSEAPQLRQQAAFLLWPDSTEAQARTNLRRELHHLRRALPGAGRFLQADAKSLQWLPDAPFTLDVADFEAAVAQAHQAEEAGHQTAVQTALAEAVELYRGDLLLSCYDDWILPERERLSHMFIQAMERLIQLLESRREYATAIRYARRLLRYDPLHEATYRRLMRLHALNGDRARALRVYHTCVTVLQRELAVEPSPATHEAYQRLLDMDTSPASPATPVVKSVAEWRLVGRQPEWEQLLT
;
A
#
# COMPACT_ATOMS: atom_id res chain seq x y z
N MET A 1 21.51 -9.96 21.40
CA MET A 1 20.57 -9.96 22.54
C MET A 1 19.20 -10.32 22.02
N PRO A 2 18.35 -10.96 22.81
CA PRO A 2 17.01 -11.28 22.36
C PRO A 2 16.23 -10.06 21.89
N ALA A 3 15.59 -10.14 20.72
CA ALA A 3 14.81 -9.04 20.15
C ALA A 3 13.31 -9.36 20.16
N LEU A 4 12.51 -8.38 20.58
CA LEU A 4 11.06 -8.49 20.52
C LEU A 4 10.57 -7.99 19.15
N HIS A 5 9.86 -8.81 18.40
CA HIS A 5 9.29 -8.45 17.10
C HIS A 5 7.79 -8.26 17.23
N ILE A 6 7.31 -7.06 16.94
CA ILE A 6 5.91 -6.68 17.10
C ILE A 6 5.36 -6.28 15.74
N ARG A 7 4.21 -6.86 15.37
CA ARG A 7 3.45 -6.48 14.18
C ARG A 7 2.03 -6.13 14.56
N ILE A 8 1.60 -4.93 14.17
CA ILE A 8 0.26 -4.40 14.41
C ILE A 8 -0.35 -3.77 13.15
N LEU A 9 0.33 -3.76 12.00
CA LEU A 9 -0.27 -3.45 10.70
C LEU A 9 -0.92 -4.69 10.11
N GLY A 10 -2.24 -4.82 10.29
CA GLY A 10 -3.01 -6.03 10.00
C GLY A 10 -3.16 -6.92 11.24
N ASP A 11 -2.84 -8.20 11.11
CA ASP A 11 -2.97 -9.16 12.21
C ASP A 11 -1.94 -8.89 13.31
N PHE A 12 -2.43 -8.84 14.56
CA PHE A 12 -1.59 -8.67 15.73
C PHE A 12 -0.66 -9.88 15.92
N HIS A 13 0.64 -9.62 16.03
CA HIS A 13 1.64 -10.65 16.27
C HIS A 13 2.79 -10.14 17.13
N ILE A 14 3.23 -10.97 18.07
CA ILE A 14 4.42 -10.72 18.88
C ILE A 14 5.26 -11.99 18.92
N ALA A 15 6.56 -11.84 18.70
CA ALA A 15 7.55 -12.89 18.88
C ALA A 15 8.76 -12.38 19.67
N HIS A 16 9.37 -13.25 20.46
CA HIS A 16 10.62 -12.99 21.17
C HIS A 16 11.61 -14.07 20.76
N ASP A 17 12.68 -13.70 20.05
CA ASP A 17 13.64 -14.65 19.43
C ASP A 17 12.93 -15.75 18.62
N ASP A 18 12.06 -15.33 17.71
CA ASP A 18 11.22 -16.20 16.84
C ASP A 18 10.17 -17.05 17.56
N ALA A 19 10.15 -17.08 18.90
CA ALA A 19 9.11 -17.75 19.67
C ALA A 19 7.87 -16.85 19.83
N PRO A 20 6.66 -17.30 19.44
CA PRO A 20 5.46 -16.48 19.55
C PRO A 20 5.11 -16.21 21.02
N VAL A 21 4.81 -14.95 21.34
CA VAL A 21 4.31 -14.54 22.65
C VAL A 21 2.79 -14.62 22.66
N THR A 22 2.26 -15.74 23.16
CA THR A 22 0.81 -16.02 23.15
C THR A 22 0.04 -15.41 24.32
N GLY A 23 0.74 -14.82 25.30
CA GLY A 23 0.11 -14.23 26.48
C GLY A 23 -0.63 -12.91 26.23
N VAL A 24 -0.42 -12.27 25.07
CA VAL A 24 -1.10 -11.02 24.66
C VAL A 24 -2.23 -11.35 23.68
N ASN A 25 -3.27 -12.02 24.20
CA ASN A 25 -4.33 -12.65 23.39
C ASN A 25 -5.71 -12.01 23.52
N THR A 26 -5.89 -11.00 24.36
CA THR A 26 -7.18 -10.28 24.47
C THR A 26 -7.12 -8.96 23.70
N PRO A 27 -8.21 -8.53 23.04
CA PRO A 27 -8.24 -7.24 22.33
C PRO A 27 -7.88 -6.05 23.22
N ARG A 28 -8.29 -6.08 24.49
CA ARG A 28 -7.99 -5.01 25.45
C ARG A 28 -6.50 -4.94 25.81
N LEU A 29 -5.84 -6.09 25.98
CA LEU A 29 -4.40 -6.16 26.26
C LEU A 29 -3.58 -5.76 25.04
N GLN A 30 -4.03 -6.15 23.84
CA GLN A 30 -3.46 -5.71 22.56
C GLN A 30 -3.60 -4.20 22.37
N SER A 31 -4.79 -3.64 22.65
CA SER A 31 -5.05 -2.19 22.60
C SER A 31 -4.15 -1.41 23.57
N LEU A 32 -4.03 -1.87 24.83
CA LEU A 32 -3.10 -1.25 25.80
C LEU A 32 -1.65 -1.27 25.30
N LEU A 33 -1.18 -2.39 24.78
CA LEU A 33 0.18 -2.49 24.28
C LEU A 33 0.40 -1.60 23.05
N ALA A 34 -0.51 -1.62 22.07
CA ALA A 34 -0.44 -0.77 20.89
C ALA A 34 -0.43 0.71 21.27
N TYR A 35 -1.29 1.13 22.22
CA TYR A 35 -1.30 2.49 22.74
C TYR A 35 0.07 2.90 23.29
N LEU A 36 0.70 2.04 24.11
CA LEU A 36 2.02 2.32 24.68
C LEU A 36 3.14 2.35 23.63
N LEU A 37 3.07 1.50 22.61
CA LEU A 37 4.05 1.46 21.52
C LEU A 37 4.00 2.72 20.66
N LEU A 38 2.79 3.13 20.25
CA LEU A 38 2.55 4.30 19.40
C LEU A 38 2.84 5.62 20.11
N HIS A 39 2.84 5.63 21.45
CA HIS A 39 3.13 6.81 22.26
C HIS A 39 4.41 6.62 23.10
N SER A 40 5.38 5.87 22.57
CA SER A 40 6.61 5.51 23.30
C SER A 40 7.59 6.69 23.52
N GLU A 41 7.45 7.77 22.74
CA GLU A 41 8.30 8.97 22.82
C GLU A 41 8.20 9.69 24.18
N ALA A 42 7.08 9.54 24.90
CA ALA A 42 6.86 10.21 26.18
C ALA A 42 6.10 9.33 27.19
N PRO A 43 6.33 9.51 28.51
CA PRO A 43 5.53 8.85 29.53
C PRO A 43 4.04 9.23 29.46
N GLN A 44 3.17 8.23 29.47
CA GLN A 44 1.73 8.36 29.46
C GLN A 44 1.16 8.37 30.89
N LEU A 45 0.24 9.28 31.21
CA LEU A 45 -0.40 9.29 32.52
C LEU A 45 -1.33 8.08 32.69
N ARG A 46 -1.17 7.36 33.80
CA ARG A 46 -2.00 6.19 34.12
C ARG A 46 -3.48 6.51 34.16
N GLN A 47 -3.84 7.68 34.64
CA GLN A 47 -5.23 8.12 34.70
C GLN A 47 -5.79 8.32 33.29
N GLN A 48 -5.04 8.98 32.40
CA GLN A 48 -5.46 9.19 31.01
C GLN A 48 -5.57 7.85 30.27
N ALA A 49 -4.57 6.99 30.36
CA ALA A 49 -4.60 5.66 29.75
C ALA A 49 -5.77 4.80 30.27
N ALA A 50 -6.10 4.90 31.56
CA ALA A 50 -7.24 4.19 32.14
C ALA A 50 -8.57 4.67 31.55
N PHE A 51 -8.82 5.99 31.51
CA PHE A 51 -10.07 6.50 30.95
C PHE A 51 -10.19 6.29 29.44
N LEU A 52 -9.08 6.38 28.72
CA LEU A 52 -9.02 6.16 27.27
C LEU A 52 -9.37 4.71 26.91
N LEU A 53 -8.90 3.72 27.69
CA LEU A 53 -9.17 2.30 27.43
C LEU A 53 -10.48 1.79 28.06
N TRP A 54 -11.07 2.53 28.99
CA TRP A 54 -12.33 2.19 29.64
C TRP A 54 -13.21 3.44 29.82
N PRO A 55 -13.70 4.05 28.72
CA PRO A 55 -14.43 5.32 28.77
C PRO A 55 -15.74 5.22 29.56
N ASP A 56 -16.40 4.06 29.51
CA ASP A 56 -17.69 3.83 30.19
C ASP A 56 -17.56 3.42 31.67
N SER A 57 -16.34 3.38 32.21
CA SER A 57 -16.08 2.98 33.60
C SER A 57 -15.93 4.18 34.52
N THR A 58 -16.30 4.00 35.79
CA THR A 58 -15.92 4.96 36.85
C THR A 58 -14.40 5.02 36.98
N GLU A 59 -13.86 6.13 37.50
CA GLU A 59 -12.41 6.30 37.67
C GLU A 59 -11.76 5.14 38.43
N ALA A 60 -12.36 4.74 39.55
CA ALA A 60 -11.85 3.67 40.39
C ALA A 60 -11.84 2.32 39.65
N GLN A 61 -12.86 2.06 38.83
CA GLN A 61 -12.97 0.85 38.03
C GLN A 61 -11.95 0.85 36.88
N ALA A 62 -11.84 1.95 36.14
CA ALA A 62 -10.89 2.10 35.04
C ALA A 62 -9.44 1.90 35.51
N ARG A 63 -9.07 2.51 36.65
CA ARG A 63 -7.75 2.33 37.27
C ARG A 63 -7.50 0.89 37.72
N THR A 64 -8.53 0.21 38.23
CA THR A 64 -8.43 -1.20 38.65
C THR A 64 -8.25 -2.11 37.44
N ASN A 65 -9.02 -1.90 36.37
CA ASN A 65 -8.87 -2.62 35.11
C ASN A 65 -7.47 -2.42 34.52
N LEU A 66 -6.97 -1.18 34.46
CA LEU A 66 -5.62 -0.88 33.98
C LEU A 66 -4.54 -1.61 34.78
N ARG A 67 -4.63 -1.64 36.12
CA ARG A 67 -3.68 -2.40 36.94
C ARG A 67 -3.68 -3.89 36.59
N ARG A 68 -4.86 -4.47 36.37
CA ARG A 68 -5.01 -5.88 35.99
C ARG A 68 -4.39 -6.15 34.61
N GLU A 69 -4.70 -5.34 33.60
CA GLU A 69 -4.13 -5.51 32.26
C GLU A 69 -2.61 -5.32 32.26
N LEU A 70 -2.07 -4.34 32.99
CA LEU A 70 -0.61 -4.18 33.13
C LEU A 70 0.05 -5.38 33.82
N HIS A 71 -0.63 -6.00 34.78
CA HIS A 71 -0.13 -7.23 35.41
C HIS A 71 -0.10 -8.38 34.39
N HIS A 72 -1.15 -8.55 33.59
CA HIS A 72 -1.18 -9.54 32.52
C HIS A 72 -0.11 -9.29 31.47
N LEU A 73 0.07 -8.03 31.03
CA LEU A 73 1.08 -7.64 30.04
C LEU A 73 2.49 -7.98 30.53
N ARG A 74 2.81 -7.64 31.79
CA ARG A 74 4.10 -7.95 32.41
C ARG A 74 4.38 -9.44 32.54
N ARG A 75 3.34 -10.26 32.73
CA ARG A 75 3.47 -11.73 32.78
C ARG A 75 3.59 -12.36 31.40
N ALA A 76 2.97 -11.74 30.39
CA ALA A 76 2.98 -12.23 29.02
C ALA A 76 4.31 -11.95 28.32
N LEU A 77 4.91 -10.77 28.53
CA LEU A 77 6.13 -10.36 27.85
C LEU A 77 7.39 -10.90 28.55
N PRO A 78 8.24 -11.70 27.88
CA PRO A 78 9.54 -12.08 28.40
C PRO A 78 10.40 -10.85 28.66
N GLY A 79 10.95 -10.73 29.87
CA GLY A 79 11.78 -9.58 30.23
C GLY A 79 11.05 -8.23 30.22
N ALA A 80 9.73 -8.21 30.49
CA ALA A 80 8.88 -7.01 30.43
C ALA A 80 9.47 -5.75 31.07
N GLY A 81 10.25 -5.87 32.15
CA GLY A 81 10.90 -4.73 32.82
C GLY A 81 11.91 -3.97 31.95
N ARG A 82 12.37 -4.55 30.83
CA ARG A 82 13.23 -3.89 29.84
C ARG A 82 12.44 -3.00 28.88
N PHE A 83 11.18 -3.35 28.63
CA PHE A 83 10.34 -2.69 27.64
C PHE A 83 9.27 -1.79 28.26
N LEU A 84 8.84 -2.07 29.48
CA LEU A 84 7.72 -1.39 30.11
C LEU A 84 8.12 -0.82 31.47
N GLN A 85 8.27 0.50 31.51
CA GLN A 85 8.35 1.25 32.76
C GLN A 85 6.93 1.63 33.19
N ALA A 86 6.60 1.34 34.44
CA ALA A 86 5.32 1.76 34.99
C ALA A 86 5.46 2.04 36.49
N ASP A 87 5.29 3.32 36.83
CA ASP A 87 5.36 3.85 38.20
C ASP A 87 3.93 4.13 38.73
N ALA A 88 3.83 4.92 39.81
CA ALA A 88 2.55 5.27 40.44
C ALA A 88 1.65 6.19 39.58
N LYS A 89 2.22 6.99 38.67
CA LYS A 89 1.54 8.02 37.89
C LYS A 89 1.66 7.82 36.37
N SER A 90 2.71 7.17 35.90
CA SER A 90 3.06 7.06 34.48
C SER A 90 3.23 5.61 33.99
N LEU A 91 3.08 5.43 32.69
CA LEU A 91 3.39 4.23 31.91
C LEU A 91 4.22 4.65 30.70
N GLN A 92 5.29 3.92 30.39
CA GLN A 92 6.07 4.19 29.18
C GLN A 92 6.60 2.90 28.60
N TRP A 93 6.47 2.76 27.28
CA TRP A 93 7.25 1.80 26.52
C TRP A 93 8.65 2.36 26.28
N LEU A 94 9.69 1.63 26.69
CA LEU A 94 11.07 2.09 26.63
C LEU A 94 11.68 1.78 25.25
N PRO A 95 12.17 2.79 24.52
CA PRO A 95 12.72 2.61 23.18
C PRO A 95 14.12 1.95 23.19
N ASP A 96 14.84 2.01 24.31
CA ASP A 96 16.25 1.59 24.40
C ASP A 96 16.45 0.07 24.38
N ALA A 97 15.38 -0.71 24.55
CA ALA A 97 15.44 -2.16 24.44
C ALA A 97 15.38 -2.61 22.97
N PRO A 98 16.06 -3.70 22.58
CA PRO A 98 15.99 -4.20 21.22
C PRO A 98 14.60 -4.76 20.91
N PHE A 99 13.79 -3.98 20.19
CA PHE A 99 12.53 -4.44 19.59
C PHE A 99 12.38 -3.86 18.17
N THR A 100 11.54 -4.50 17.37
CA THR A 100 11.08 -3.96 16.08
C THR A 100 9.57 -3.79 16.11
N LEU A 101 9.09 -2.78 15.40
CA LEU A 101 7.67 -2.47 15.27
C LEU A 101 7.40 -2.14 13.81
N ASP A 102 6.53 -2.91 13.16
CA ASP A 102 6.20 -2.72 11.75
C ASP A 102 5.67 -1.32 11.40
N VAL A 103 4.97 -0.66 12.33
CA VAL A 103 4.57 0.76 12.18
C VAL A 103 5.78 1.68 12.08
N ALA A 104 6.74 1.54 13.01
CA ALA A 104 7.95 2.36 13.01
C ALA A 104 8.82 2.07 11.78
N ASP A 105 8.95 0.80 11.40
CA ASP A 105 9.68 0.38 10.20
C ASP A 105 9.00 0.95 8.92
N PHE A 106 7.67 0.93 8.87
CA PHE A 106 6.89 1.50 7.77
C PHE A 106 7.10 3.02 7.64
N GLU A 107 6.98 3.75 8.74
CA GLU A 107 7.18 5.20 8.79
C GLU A 107 8.62 5.58 8.42
N ALA A 108 9.60 4.82 8.92
CA ALA A 108 11.01 5.00 8.60
C ALA A 108 11.26 4.77 7.10
N ALA A 109 10.69 3.73 6.49
CA ALA A 109 10.81 3.47 5.06
C ALA A 109 10.17 4.58 4.21
N VAL A 110 9.02 5.14 4.62
CA VAL A 110 8.43 6.32 3.97
C VAL A 110 9.34 7.55 4.10
N ALA A 111 9.89 7.81 5.28
CA ALA A 111 10.82 8.92 5.51
C ALA A 111 12.12 8.77 4.69
N GLN A 112 12.67 7.56 4.61
CA GLN A 112 13.84 7.26 3.77
C GLN A 112 13.56 7.51 2.28
N ALA A 113 12.35 7.18 1.80
CA ALA A 113 11.96 7.50 0.43
C ALA A 113 11.97 9.01 0.16
N HIS A 114 11.51 9.82 1.11
CA HIS A 114 11.58 11.29 1.00
C HIS A 114 13.02 11.81 0.99
N GLN A 115 13.87 11.35 1.91
CA GLN A 115 15.28 11.75 1.95
C GLN A 115 16.04 11.35 0.67
N ALA A 116 15.76 10.15 0.14
CA ALA A 116 16.34 9.70 -1.11
C ALA A 116 15.88 10.54 -2.31
N GLU A 117 14.64 11.05 -2.29
CA GLU A 117 14.10 11.93 -3.32
C GLU A 117 14.79 13.30 -3.30
N GLU A 118 14.96 13.89 -2.11
CA GLU A 118 15.71 15.14 -1.92
C GLU A 118 17.17 15.02 -2.38
N ALA A 119 17.78 13.84 -2.19
CA ALA A 119 19.13 13.53 -2.65
C ALA A 119 19.20 13.16 -4.16
N GLY A 120 18.08 13.07 -4.87
CA GLY A 120 18.02 12.67 -6.29
C GLY A 120 18.34 11.19 -6.54
N HIS A 121 18.29 10.34 -5.52
CA HIS A 121 18.62 8.91 -5.59
C HIS A 121 17.41 8.05 -5.97
N GLN A 122 16.98 8.13 -7.24
CA GLN A 122 15.73 7.51 -7.71
C GLN A 122 15.58 6.01 -7.38
N THR A 123 16.66 5.24 -7.42
CA THR A 123 16.62 3.80 -7.09
C THR A 123 16.39 3.56 -5.61
N ALA A 124 16.99 4.38 -4.73
CA ALA A 124 16.75 4.30 -3.30
C ALA A 124 15.30 4.68 -2.96
N VAL A 125 14.71 5.66 -3.65
CA VAL A 125 13.28 6.00 -3.50
C VAL A 125 12.39 4.79 -3.80
N GLN A 126 12.62 4.11 -4.93
CA GLN A 126 11.82 2.93 -5.29
C GLN A 126 11.97 1.80 -4.25
N THR A 127 13.19 1.51 -3.79
CA THR A 127 13.44 0.48 -2.79
C THR A 127 12.71 0.78 -1.48
N ALA A 128 12.85 2.00 -0.96
CA ALA A 128 12.24 2.41 0.30
C ALA A 128 10.70 2.42 0.22
N LEU A 129 10.12 2.89 -0.89
CA LEU A 129 8.67 2.82 -1.09
C LEU A 129 8.16 1.39 -1.22
N ALA A 130 8.89 0.51 -1.92
CA ALA A 130 8.52 -0.90 -2.03
C ALA A 130 8.55 -1.58 -0.66
N GLU A 131 9.57 -1.32 0.15
CA GLU A 131 9.67 -1.81 1.53
C GLU A 131 8.50 -1.33 2.40
N ALA A 132 8.21 -0.02 2.40
CA ALA A 132 7.07 0.55 3.13
C ALA A 132 5.75 -0.15 2.76
N VAL A 133 5.50 -0.32 1.46
CA VAL A 133 4.29 -0.98 0.97
C VAL A 133 4.20 -2.44 1.44
N GLU A 134 5.31 -3.17 1.52
CA GLU A 134 5.29 -4.57 2.00
C GLU A 134 5.15 -4.70 3.52
N LEU A 135 5.58 -3.70 4.29
CA LEU A 135 5.37 -3.63 5.73
C LEU A 135 3.89 -3.40 6.09
N TYR A 136 3.17 -2.61 5.28
CA TYR A 136 1.74 -2.36 5.48
C TYR A 136 0.87 -3.53 4.96
N ARG A 137 0.48 -4.43 5.86
CA ARG A 137 -0.27 -5.66 5.51
C ARG A 137 -1.78 -5.53 5.72
N GLY A 138 -2.23 -4.50 6.41
CA GLY A 138 -3.63 -4.20 6.70
C GLY A 138 -3.74 -3.05 7.68
N ASP A 139 -4.97 -2.66 8.01
CA ASP A 139 -5.19 -1.55 8.95
C ASP A 139 -4.60 -1.85 10.33
N LEU A 140 -4.20 -0.77 11.01
CA LEU A 140 -3.63 -0.82 12.36
C LEU A 140 -4.57 -1.56 13.33
N LEU A 141 -4.12 -2.69 13.87
CA LEU A 141 -4.77 -3.47 14.92
C LEU A 141 -6.25 -3.78 14.62
N LEU A 142 -6.52 -4.58 13.59
CA LEU A 142 -7.87 -4.88 13.06
C LEU A 142 -8.93 -5.25 14.11
N SER A 143 -8.52 -5.91 15.20
CA SER A 143 -9.40 -6.37 16.29
C SER A 143 -9.80 -5.27 17.28
N CYS A 144 -9.21 -4.08 17.18
CA CYS A 144 -9.49 -2.95 18.06
C CYS A 144 -10.54 -2.01 17.45
N TYR A 145 -11.51 -1.61 18.28
CA TYR A 145 -12.61 -0.70 17.93
C TYR A 145 -12.65 0.52 18.85
N ASP A 146 -11.58 0.78 19.61
CA ASP A 146 -11.53 1.93 20.50
C ASP A 146 -11.34 3.23 19.70
N ASP A 147 -12.03 4.31 20.08
CA ASP A 147 -11.99 5.59 19.35
C ASP A 147 -10.59 6.18 19.18
N TRP A 148 -9.69 5.94 20.15
CA TRP A 148 -8.33 6.47 20.12
C TRP A 148 -7.51 5.98 18.91
N ILE A 149 -7.86 4.82 18.35
CA ILE A 149 -7.08 4.20 17.26
C ILE A 149 -7.47 4.74 15.88
N LEU A 150 -8.65 5.34 15.76
CA LEU A 150 -9.17 5.87 14.50
C LEU A 150 -8.24 6.91 13.85
N PRO A 151 -7.77 7.96 14.55
CA PRO A 151 -6.84 8.92 13.94
C PRO A 151 -5.52 8.29 13.50
N GLU A 152 -5.00 7.30 14.25
CA GLU A 152 -3.77 6.59 13.85
C GLU A 152 -3.98 5.69 12.62
N ARG A 153 -5.12 5.00 12.54
CA ARG A 153 -5.50 4.23 11.34
C ARG A 153 -5.59 5.13 10.11
N GLU A 154 -6.26 6.26 10.23
CA GLU A 154 -6.45 7.21 9.13
C GLU A 154 -5.11 7.82 8.68
N ARG A 155 -4.25 8.20 9.63
CA ARG A 155 -2.91 8.71 9.33
C ARG A 155 -2.08 7.68 8.56
N LEU A 156 -2.02 6.44 9.05
CA LEU A 156 -1.23 5.37 8.45
C LEU A 156 -1.79 4.90 7.11
N SER A 157 -3.12 4.85 6.96
CA SER A 157 -3.76 4.50 5.68
C SER A 157 -3.48 5.56 4.61
N HIS A 158 -3.57 6.84 4.95
CA HIS A 158 -3.22 7.93 4.05
C HIS A 158 -1.74 7.86 3.61
N MET A 159 -0.82 7.62 4.55
CA MET A 159 0.60 7.42 4.21
C MET A 159 0.80 6.22 3.28
N PHE A 160 0.10 5.11 3.51
CA PHE A 160 0.18 3.92 2.68
C PHE A 160 -0.33 4.17 1.25
N ILE A 161 -1.49 4.82 1.10
CA ILE A 161 -2.05 5.17 -0.20
C ILE A 161 -1.06 6.06 -0.98
N GLN A 162 -0.52 7.10 -0.34
CA GLN A 162 0.46 7.99 -0.97
C GLN A 162 1.74 7.25 -1.38
N ALA A 163 2.27 6.36 -0.54
CA ALA A 163 3.44 5.55 -0.86
C ALA A 163 3.17 4.63 -2.05
N MET A 164 1.99 3.99 -2.10
CA MET A 164 1.54 3.16 -3.23
C MET A 164 1.45 3.96 -4.53
N GLU A 165 0.79 5.12 -4.50
CA GLU A 165 0.64 5.97 -5.69
C GLU A 165 1.99 6.41 -6.25
N ARG A 166 2.90 6.87 -5.38
CA ARG A 166 4.27 7.24 -5.75
C ARG A 166 5.02 6.06 -6.34
N LEU A 167 4.97 4.89 -5.70
CA LEU A 167 5.64 3.69 -6.21
C LEU A 167 5.12 3.29 -7.60
N ILE A 168 3.80 3.32 -7.80
CA ILE A 168 3.18 3.00 -9.10
C ILE A 168 3.66 4.01 -10.17
N GLN A 169 3.71 5.31 -9.85
CA GLN A 169 4.18 6.33 -10.78
C GLN A 169 5.66 6.16 -11.14
N LEU A 170 6.50 5.77 -10.18
CA LEU A 170 7.92 5.48 -10.42
C LEU A 170 8.09 4.29 -11.36
N LEU A 171 7.40 3.18 -11.08
CA LEU A 171 7.42 1.98 -11.92
C LEU A 171 6.89 2.28 -13.32
N GLU A 172 5.84 3.09 -13.45
CA GLU A 172 5.31 3.55 -14.74
C GLU A 172 6.36 4.32 -15.55
N SER A 173 7.05 5.30 -14.93
CA SER A 173 8.07 6.11 -15.61
C SER A 173 9.28 5.29 -16.07
N ARG A 174 9.60 4.22 -15.34
CA ARG A 174 10.64 3.23 -15.68
C ARG A 174 10.16 2.16 -16.67
N ARG A 175 8.90 2.24 -17.12
CA ARG A 175 8.26 1.26 -18.01
C ARG A 175 8.15 -0.15 -17.42
N GLU A 176 8.21 -0.27 -16.10
CA GLU A 176 7.98 -1.52 -15.34
C GLU A 176 6.48 -1.78 -15.17
N TYR A 177 5.74 -1.80 -16.28
CA TYR A 177 4.27 -1.78 -16.27
C TYR A 177 3.65 -2.98 -15.55
N ALA A 178 4.21 -4.18 -15.71
CA ALA A 178 3.70 -5.39 -15.06
C ALA A 178 3.74 -5.27 -13.52
N THR A 179 4.83 -4.74 -12.98
CA THR A 179 5.00 -4.49 -11.54
C THR A 179 4.06 -3.38 -11.07
N ALA A 180 3.96 -2.28 -11.83
CA ALA A 180 3.04 -1.17 -11.55
C ALA A 180 1.57 -1.65 -11.50
N ILE A 181 1.16 -2.52 -12.43
CA ILE A 181 -0.18 -3.13 -12.47
C ILE A 181 -0.44 -3.97 -11.21
N ARG A 182 0.56 -4.73 -10.73
CA ARG A 182 0.44 -5.53 -9.51
C ARG A 182 0.16 -4.65 -8.29
N TYR A 183 0.89 -3.54 -8.15
CA TYR A 183 0.68 -2.59 -7.05
C TYR A 183 -0.65 -1.83 -7.20
N ALA A 184 -1.00 -1.33 -8.39
CA ALA A 184 -2.29 -0.67 -8.61
C ALA A 184 -3.48 -1.57 -8.28
N ARG A 185 -3.42 -2.86 -8.62
CA ARG A 185 -4.44 -3.84 -8.20
C ARG A 185 -4.46 -4.10 -6.70
N ARG A 186 -3.30 -4.05 -6.01
CA ARG A 186 -3.24 -4.15 -4.55
C ARG A 186 -3.89 -2.93 -3.90
N LEU A 187 -3.64 -1.73 -4.42
CA LEU A 187 -4.29 -0.52 -3.94
C LEU A 187 -5.81 -0.59 -4.12
N LEU A 188 -6.33 -1.08 -5.25
CA LEU A 188 -7.78 -1.28 -5.42
C LEU A 188 -8.39 -2.38 -4.55
N ARG A 189 -7.61 -3.34 -4.07
CA ARG A 189 -8.12 -4.30 -3.05
C ARG A 189 -8.22 -3.67 -1.68
N TYR A 190 -7.38 -2.69 -1.40
CA TYR A 190 -7.38 -1.93 -0.15
C TYR A 190 -8.46 -0.85 -0.16
N ASP A 191 -8.49 -0.03 -1.21
CA ASP A 191 -9.50 1.00 -1.45
C ASP A 191 -10.17 0.78 -2.82
N PRO A 192 -11.28 0.02 -2.86
CA PRO A 192 -12.04 -0.25 -4.08
C PRO A 192 -12.72 0.99 -4.68
N LEU A 193 -12.84 2.08 -3.93
CA LEU A 193 -13.50 3.33 -4.34
C LEU A 193 -12.49 4.35 -4.90
N HIS A 194 -11.21 4.01 -4.91
CA HIS A 194 -10.16 4.93 -5.36
C HIS A 194 -10.11 5.09 -6.90
N GLU A 195 -10.96 5.96 -7.44
CA GLU A 195 -11.08 6.23 -8.89
C GLU A 195 -9.76 6.57 -9.58
N ALA A 196 -8.87 7.32 -8.91
CA ALA A 196 -7.56 7.67 -9.47
C ALA A 196 -6.72 6.43 -9.78
N THR A 197 -6.83 5.38 -8.96
CA THR A 197 -6.14 4.12 -9.18
C THR A 197 -6.73 3.34 -10.36
N TYR A 198 -8.05 3.37 -10.57
CA TYR A 198 -8.65 2.82 -11.79
C TYR A 198 -8.12 3.52 -13.04
N ARG A 199 -8.06 4.86 -13.04
CA ARG A 199 -7.51 5.64 -14.17
C ARG A 199 -6.06 5.26 -14.45
N ARG A 200 -5.24 5.11 -13.42
CA ARG A 200 -3.84 4.70 -13.56
C ARG A 200 -3.73 3.26 -14.08
N LEU A 201 -4.56 2.34 -13.58
CA LEU A 201 -4.58 0.94 -14.02
C LEU A 201 -5.04 0.80 -15.48
N MET A 202 -6.03 1.58 -15.92
CA MET A 202 -6.42 1.69 -17.33
C MET A 202 -5.24 2.10 -18.21
N ARG A 203 -4.55 3.17 -17.83
CA ARG A 203 -3.38 3.68 -18.54
C ARG A 203 -2.24 2.66 -18.57
N LEU A 204 -1.93 2.02 -17.45
CA LEU A 204 -0.88 1.00 -17.37
C LEU A 204 -1.17 -0.21 -18.27
N HIS A 205 -2.42 -0.66 -18.33
CA HIS A 205 -2.82 -1.74 -19.23
C HIS A 205 -2.66 -1.34 -20.70
N ALA A 206 -3.05 -0.12 -21.08
CA ALA A 206 -2.84 0.39 -22.43
C ALA A 206 -1.36 0.50 -22.82
N LEU A 207 -0.51 1.04 -21.92
CA LEU A 207 0.94 1.13 -22.11
C LEU A 207 1.61 -0.25 -22.21
N ASN A 208 1.06 -1.25 -21.52
CA ASN A 208 1.50 -2.64 -21.60
C ASN A 208 0.90 -3.42 -22.78
N GLY A 209 0.24 -2.74 -23.73
CA GLY A 209 -0.34 -3.34 -24.94
C GLY A 209 -1.62 -4.15 -24.72
N ASP A 210 -2.23 -4.09 -23.55
CA ASP A 210 -3.44 -4.85 -23.20
C ASP A 210 -4.65 -3.92 -23.05
N ARG A 211 -5.04 -3.33 -24.18
CA ARG A 211 -6.20 -2.43 -24.26
C ARG A 211 -7.50 -3.07 -23.80
N ALA A 212 -7.71 -4.35 -24.12
CA ALA A 212 -8.90 -5.09 -23.70
C ALA A 212 -9.02 -5.14 -22.17
N ARG A 213 -7.90 -5.35 -21.44
CA ARG A 213 -7.90 -5.19 -19.98
C ARG A 213 -8.18 -3.77 -19.54
N ALA A 214 -7.63 -2.75 -20.21
CA ALA A 214 -7.88 -1.35 -19.86
C ALA A 214 -9.39 -1.01 -19.91
N LEU A 215 -10.10 -1.41 -20.97
CA LEU A 215 -11.56 -1.20 -21.07
C LEU A 215 -12.35 -1.96 -19.99
N ARG A 216 -11.95 -3.20 -19.66
CA ARG A 216 -12.58 -3.97 -18.56
C ARG A 216 -12.41 -3.31 -17.19
N VAL A 217 -11.29 -2.64 -16.95
CA VAL A 217 -11.04 -1.90 -15.71
C VAL A 217 -12.04 -0.76 -15.54
N TYR A 218 -12.37 -0.04 -16.61
CA TYR A 218 -13.42 1.00 -16.56
C TYR A 218 -14.78 0.42 -16.15
N HIS A 219 -15.23 -0.67 -16.78
CA HIS A 219 -16.51 -1.28 -16.44
C HIS A 219 -16.55 -1.83 -15.01
N THR A 220 -15.41 -2.31 -14.52
CA THR A 220 -15.27 -2.71 -13.12
C THR A 220 -15.43 -1.50 -12.18
N CYS A 221 -14.79 -0.37 -12.50
CA CYS A 221 -14.95 0.89 -11.76
C CYS A 221 -16.42 1.31 -11.69
N VAL A 222 -17.12 1.35 -12.83
CA VAL A 222 -18.56 1.68 -12.92
C VAL A 222 -19.38 0.77 -12.00
N THR A 223 -19.13 -0.54 -12.06
CA THR A 223 -19.90 -1.53 -11.29
C THR A 223 -19.66 -1.37 -9.78
N VAL A 224 -18.41 -1.13 -9.37
CA VAL A 224 -18.07 -0.94 -7.95
C VAL A 224 -18.67 0.35 -7.41
N LEU A 225 -18.51 1.49 -8.10
CA LEU A 225 -19.07 2.77 -7.66
C LEU A 225 -20.59 2.74 -7.58
N GLN A 226 -21.25 2.13 -8.57
CA GLN A 226 -22.69 1.98 -8.56
C GLN A 226 -23.16 1.10 -7.41
N ARG A 227 -22.45 0.01 -7.10
CA ARG A 227 -22.82 -0.92 -6.03
C ARG A 227 -22.64 -0.31 -4.64
N GLU A 228 -21.51 0.36 -4.41
CA GLU A 228 -21.11 0.83 -3.08
C GLU A 228 -21.66 2.21 -2.74
N LEU A 229 -21.77 3.09 -3.74
CA LEU A 229 -22.12 4.51 -3.53
C LEU A 229 -23.35 4.96 -4.33
N ALA A 230 -23.87 4.13 -5.25
CA ALA A 230 -24.94 4.49 -6.18
C ALA A 230 -24.63 5.75 -7.02
N VAL A 231 -23.34 5.92 -7.39
CA VAL A 231 -22.87 7.02 -8.23
C VAL A 231 -22.20 6.52 -9.51
N GLU A 232 -22.20 7.37 -10.53
CA GLU A 232 -21.41 7.16 -11.74
C GLU A 232 -19.94 7.59 -11.55
N PRO A 233 -19.01 7.09 -12.39
CA PRO A 233 -17.62 7.55 -12.36
C PRO A 233 -17.48 9.05 -12.61
N SER A 234 -16.47 9.65 -11.98
CA SER A 234 -16.13 11.05 -12.19
C SER A 234 -15.83 11.39 -13.68
N PRO A 235 -16.01 12.66 -14.10
CA PRO A 235 -15.69 13.10 -15.45
C PRO A 235 -14.26 12.74 -15.90
N ALA A 236 -13.27 12.89 -15.01
CA ALA A 236 -11.89 12.52 -15.30
C ALA A 236 -11.71 11.01 -15.60
N THR A 237 -12.53 10.16 -14.97
CA THR A 237 -12.53 8.71 -15.24
C THR A 237 -13.19 8.39 -16.57
N HIS A 238 -14.28 9.10 -16.91
CA HIS A 238 -14.92 8.99 -18.21
C HIS A 238 -13.99 9.45 -19.35
N GLU A 239 -13.32 10.59 -19.20
CA GLU A 239 -12.33 11.09 -20.17
C GLU A 239 -11.16 10.11 -20.38
N ALA A 240 -10.70 9.45 -19.30
CA ALA A 240 -9.68 8.42 -19.41
C ALA A 240 -10.13 7.23 -20.26
N TYR A 241 -11.40 6.84 -20.14
CA TYR A 241 -12.01 5.80 -20.96
C TYR A 241 -12.20 6.24 -22.42
N GLN A 242 -12.67 7.46 -22.67
CA GLN A 242 -12.81 7.99 -24.04
C GLN A 242 -11.47 8.06 -24.78
N ARG A 243 -10.41 8.52 -24.10
CA ARG A 243 -9.04 8.50 -24.66
C ARG A 243 -8.56 7.09 -25.02
N LEU A 244 -9.00 6.07 -24.29
CA LEU A 244 -8.75 4.70 -24.72
C LEU A 244 -9.50 4.45 -26.02
N LEU A 245 -10.82 4.67 -26.09
CA LEU A 245 -11.61 4.47 -27.32
C LEU A 245 -10.99 5.13 -28.55
N ASP A 246 -10.58 6.39 -28.46
CA ASP A 246 -9.99 7.15 -29.58
C ASP A 246 -8.66 6.58 -30.10
N MET A 247 -7.92 5.85 -29.28
CA MET A 247 -6.72 5.14 -29.74
C MET A 247 -7.03 3.98 -30.70
N ASP A 248 -8.28 3.47 -30.77
CA ASP A 248 -8.69 2.48 -31.80
C ASP A 248 -9.00 3.16 -33.15
N THR A 249 -9.41 4.43 -33.13
CA THR A 249 -9.89 5.14 -34.31
C THR A 249 -8.83 6.00 -34.98
N SER A 250 -7.65 6.18 -34.37
CA SER A 250 -6.47 6.63 -35.12
C SER A 250 -6.15 5.59 -36.18
N PRO A 251 -6.33 5.90 -37.49
CA PRO A 251 -5.97 4.95 -38.51
C PRO A 251 -4.50 4.63 -38.31
N ALA A 252 -4.17 3.33 -38.27
CA ALA A 252 -2.83 2.90 -38.60
C ALA A 252 -2.43 3.73 -39.82
N SER A 253 -1.41 4.59 -39.68
CA SER A 253 -0.90 5.39 -40.79
C SER A 253 -0.81 4.42 -41.96
N PRO A 254 -1.56 4.64 -43.07
CA PRO A 254 -1.71 3.64 -44.10
C PRO A 254 -0.30 3.24 -44.46
N ALA A 255 0.06 1.99 -44.18
CA ALA A 255 1.37 1.48 -44.52
C ALA A 255 1.57 1.88 -45.96
N THR A 256 2.53 2.78 -46.20
CA THR A 256 2.83 3.27 -47.54
C THR A 256 2.92 2.00 -48.37
N PRO A 257 2.06 1.81 -49.40
CA PRO A 257 2.09 0.57 -50.15
C PRO A 257 3.54 0.44 -50.60
N VAL A 258 4.20 -0.64 -50.16
CA VAL A 258 5.52 -0.97 -50.63
C VAL A 258 5.32 -1.25 -52.10
N VAL A 259 5.49 -0.21 -52.92
CA VAL A 259 5.64 -0.34 -54.35
C VAL A 259 6.94 -1.10 -54.48
N LYS A 260 6.85 -2.43 -54.51
CA LYS A 260 7.94 -3.26 -55.01
C LYS A 260 8.23 -2.69 -56.38
N SER A 261 9.43 -2.12 -56.52
CA SER A 261 9.89 -1.63 -57.81
C SER A 261 9.70 -2.76 -58.82
N VAL A 262 9.17 -2.42 -59.99
CA VAL A 262 8.90 -3.36 -61.09
C VAL A 262 10.19 -4.04 -61.60
N ALA A 263 11.36 -3.68 -61.04
CA ALA A 263 12.68 -4.18 -61.40
C ALA A 263 12.95 -5.65 -61.04
N GLU A 264 12.11 -6.31 -60.24
CA GLU A 264 12.36 -7.71 -59.81
C GLU A 264 11.51 -8.77 -60.52
N TRP A 265 10.78 -8.41 -61.58
CA TRP A 265 10.06 -9.41 -62.37
C TRP A 265 10.98 -9.89 -63.49
N ARG A 266 11.88 -10.83 -63.17
CA ARG A 266 12.61 -11.59 -64.19
C ARG A 266 11.61 -12.46 -64.96
N LEU A 267 11.28 -12.05 -66.18
CA LEU A 267 10.57 -12.89 -67.15
C LEU A 267 11.46 -14.09 -67.50
N VAL A 268 11.24 -15.23 -66.84
CA VAL A 268 11.95 -16.47 -67.15
C VAL A 268 11.30 -17.10 -68.38
N GLY A 269 12.05 -17.23 -69.47
CA GLY A 269 11.66 -17.99 -70.65
C GLY A 269 10.83 -17.24 -71.71
N ARG A 270 10.67 -15.91 -71.60
CA ARG A 270 10.00 -15.07 -72.62
C ARG A 270 10.79 -13.82 -73.04
N GLN A 271 12.10 -13.93 -72.99
CA GLN A 271 13.01 -12.88 -73.44
C GLN A 271 12.92 -12.56 -74.95
N PRO A 272 12.78 -13.54 -75.88
CA PRO A 272 12.72 -13.21 -77.30
C PRO A 272 11.42 -12.50 -77.72
N GLU A 273 10.29 -12.76 -77.06
CA GLU A 273 9.02 -12.05 -77.33
C GLU A 273 9.02 -10.62 -76.79
N TRP A 274 9.78 -10.34 -75.72
CA TRP A 274 9.92 -9.00 -75.16
C TRP A 274 10.74 -8.07 -76.07
N GLU A 275 11.77 -8.60 -76.73
CA GLU A 275 12.60 -7.83 -77.68
C GLU A 275 11.81 -7.43 -78.95
N GLN A 276 10.85 -8.24 -79.39
CA GLN A 276 9.99 -7.91 -80.54
C GLN A 276 9.00 -6.78 -80.26
N LEU A 277 8.68 -6.48 -79.00
CA LEU A 277 7.74 -5.42 -78.62
C LEU A 277 8.41 -4.05 -78.39
N LEU A 278 9.75 -4.01 -78.35
CA LEU A 278 10.54 -2.80 -78.11
C LEU A 278 11.15 -2.22 -79.39
N THR A 279 10.79 -2.75 -80.56
CA THR A 279 11.13 -2.18 -81.89
C THR A 279 9.88 -1.60 -82.52
#